data_AF-A0A929M8X9-F1
#
_entry.id   AF-A0A929M8X9-F1
#
_cell.length_a   1.000
_cell.length_b   1.000
_cell.length_c   1.000
_cell.angle_alpha   90.00
_cell.angle_beta   90.00
_cell.angle_gamma   90.00
#
_symmetry.space_group_name_H-M   'P 1'
#
loop_
_entity.id
_entity.type
_entity.pdbx_description
1 polymer ?
#
loop_
_entity_poly.entity_id
_entity_poly.type
_entity_poly.pdbx_seq_one_letter_code
_entity_poly.pdbx_strand_id
1 'polypeptide(L)' 'IGVKAVLVTNKDTKDEAVKAVIKAILDNFDEYKTLHPALKSVNKEDLVQGLSAPLHPAAEAAFKEAGILK' A
#
# COMPACT_ATOMS: atom_id res chain seq x y z
N ILE A 1 -3.78 -20.85 -6.75
CA ILE A 1 -3.87 -19.51 -7.38
C ILE A 1 -4.61 -18.62 -6.39
N GLY A 2 -3.87 -17.82 -5.61
CA GLY A 2 -4.45 -16.90 -4.64
C GLY A 2 -4.54 -15.51 -5.28
N VAL A 3 -5.67 -14.84 -5.13
CA VAL A 3 -5.82 -13.43 -5.52
C VAL A 3 -4.91 -12.57 -4.64
N LYS A 4 -4.22 -11.58 -5.23
CA LYS A 4 -3.48 -10.59 -4.44
C LYS A 4 -4.48 -9.79 -3.61
N ALA A 5 -4.24 -9.68 -2.31
CA ALA A 5 -5.06 -8.83 -1.44
C ALA A 5 -4.74 -7.36 -1.76
N VAL A 6 -5.77 -6.58 -2.11
CA VAL A 6 -5.65 -5.16 -2.40
C VAL A 6 -6.43 -4.38 -1.35
N LEU A 7 -5.77 -3.43 -0.69
CA LEU A 7 -6.43 -2.49 0.20
C LEU A 7 -7.03 -1.35 -0.66
N VAL A 8 -8.34 -1.21 -0.63
CA VAL A 8 -9.08 -0.23 -1.44
C VAL A 8 -9.73 0.83 -0.56
N THR A 9 -9.87 2.03 -1.10
CA THR A 9 -10.56 3.15 -0.46
C THR A 9 -11.39 3.93 -1.48
N ASN A 10 -12.29 4.79 -1.02
CA ASN A 10 -13.07 5.68 -1.88
C ASN A 10 -12.24 6.90 -2.31
N LYS A 11 -12.47 7.42 -3.52
CA LYS A 11 -11.93 8.70 -4.03
C LYS A 11 -12.22 9.92 -3.14
N ASP A 12 -13.29 9.88 -2.34
CA ASP A 12 -13.69 10.99 -1.47
C ASP A 12 -12.98 10.95 -0.11
N THR A 13 -12.09 9.97 0.09
CA THR A 13 -11.30 9.83 1.32
C THR A 13 -10.27 10.94 1.39
N LYS A 14 -10.12 11.58 2.56
CA LYS A 14 -9.15 12.67 2.74
C LYS A 14 -7.72 12.20 2.45
N ASP A 15 -7.00 12.99 1.65
CA ASP A 15 -5.61 12.72 1.26
C ASP A 15 -4.69 12.47 2.46
N GLU A 16 -4.88 13.23 3.55
CA GLU A 16 -4.12 13.07 4.80
C GLU A 16 -4.25 11.67 5.38
N ALA A 17 -5.46 11.09 5.35
CA ALA A 17 -5.73 9.77 5.91
C ALA A 17 -5.09 8.68 5.05
N VAL A 18 -5.20 8.81 3.71
CA VAL A 18 -4.58 7.87 2.77
C VAL A 18 -3.06 7.86 2.94
N LYS A 19 -2.43 9.04 3.02
CA LYS A 19 -0.99 9.17 3.25
C LYS A 19 -0.57 8.61 4.60
N ALA A 20 -1.33 8.90 5.66
CA ALA A 20 -1.05 8.39 7.01
C ALA A 20 -1.06 6.85 7.06
N VAL A 21 -2.04 6.22 6.41
CA VAL A 21 -2.13 4.75 6.33
C VAL A 21 -0.93 4.16 5.59
N ILE A 22 -0.60 4.70 4.41
CA ILE A 22 0.55 4.20 3.62
C ILE A 22 1.84 4.38 4.40
N LYS A 23 2.04 5.55 5.00
CA LYS A 23 3.21 5.83 5.83
C LYS A 23 3.31 4.86 7.01
N ALA A 24 2.22 4.63 7.74
CA ALA A 24 2.20 3.69 8.86
C ALA A 24 2.58 2.26 8.43
N ILE A 25 2.11 1.80 7.27
CA ILE A 25 2.47 0.49 6.72
C ILE A 25 3.95 0.43 6.33
N LEU A 26 4.49 1.49 5.73
CA LEU A 26 5.87 1.52 5.26
C LEU A 26 6.90 1.69 6.38
N ASP A 27 6.61 2.52 7.38
CA ASP A 27 7.43 2.72 8.59
C ASP A 27 7.47 1.43 9.44
N ASN A 28 6.34 0.72 9.53
CA ASN A 28 6.21 -0.49 10.35
C ASN A 28 6.16 -1.76 9.47
N PHE A 29 6.83 -1.76 8.33
CA PHE A 29 6.68 -2.83 7.34
C PHE A 29 7.09 -4.21 7.87
N ASP A 30 8.14 -4.28 8.70
CA ASP A 30 8.55 -5.52 9.36
C ASP A 30 7.48 -6.05 10.32
N GLU A 31 6.83 -5.17 11.09
CA GLU A 31 5.73 -5.55 11.98
C GLU A 31 4.48 -5.95 11.18
N TYR A 32 4.18 -5.22 10.10
CA TYR A 32 3.09 -5.54 9.18
C TYR A 32 3.21 -6.96 8.61
N LYS A 33 4.43 -7.41 8.28
CA LYS A 33 4.68 -8.79 7.83
C LYS A 33 4.37 -9.85 8.88
N THR A 34 4.40 -9.50 10.16
CA THR A 34 4.07 -10.43 11.26
C THR A 34 2.56 -10.61 11.46
N LEU A 35 1.75 -9.66 11.01
CA LEU A 35 0.29 -9.66 11.22
C LEU A 35 -0.41 -10.82 10.53
N HIS A 36 0.13 -11.32 9.41
CA HIS A 36 -0.44 -12.46 8.72
C HIS A 36 0.63 -13.26 7.95
N PRO A 37 0.59 -14.62 7.97
CA PRO A 37 1.58 -15.45 7.27
C PRO A 37 1.75 -15.12 5.79
N ALA A 38 0.67 -14.71 5.12
CA ALA A 38 0.69 -14.32 3.71
C ALA A 38 1.48 -13.02 3.43
N LEU A 39 1.69 -12.16 4.43
CA LEU A 39 2.40 -10.91 4.28
C LEU A 39 3.92 -11.08 4.37
N LYS A 40 4.42 -12.21 4.90
CA LYS A 40 5.87 -12.46 5.06
C LYS A 40 6.65 -12.35 3.75
N SER A 41 6.05 -12.78 2.65
CA SER A 41 6.65 -12.76 1.31
C SER A 41 6.38 -11.47 0.53
N VAL A 42 5.65 -10.51 1.09
CA VAL A 42 5.32 -9.25 0.42
C VAL A 42 6.53 -8.31 0.47
N ASN A 43 6.89 -7.74 -0.69
CA ASN A 43 7.89 -6.68 -0.78
C ASN A 43 7.21 -5.32 -0.96
N LYS A 44 7.95 -4.24 -0.74
CA LYS A 44 7.40 -2.88 -0.90
C LYS A 44 6.94 -2.62 -2.34
N GLU A 45 7.63 -3.19 -3.32
CA GLU A 45 7.29 -3.13 -4.74
C GLU A 45 5.99 -3.89 -5.07
N ASP A 46 5.67 -4.95 -4.33
CA ASP A 46 4.43 -5.71 -4.52
C ASP A 46 3.18 -4.90 -4.16
N LEU A 47 3.31 -3.85 -3.33
CA LEU A 47 2.18 -3.02 -2.87
C LEU A 47 1.48 -2.26 -4.01
N VAL A 48 2.20 -2.01 -5.11
CA VAL A 48 1.68 -1.30 -6.30
C VAL A 48 1.42 -2.23 -7.48
N GLN A 49 1.60 -3.54 -7.30
CA GLN A 49 1.47 -4.55 -8.38
C GLN A 49 0.12 -5.26 -8.31
N GLY A 50 -0.53 -5.46 -9.46
CA GLY A 50 -1.80 -6.19 -9.55
C GLY A 50 -3.01 -5.40 -9.05
N LEU A 51 -2.96 -4.07 -9.13
CA LEU A 51 -4.07 -3.20 -8.78
C LEU A 51 -5.22 -3.38 -9.76
N SER A 52 -6.41 -3.66 -9.23
CA SER A 52 -7.64 -3.82 -10.03
C SER A 52 -8.39 -2.49 -10.25
N ALA A 53 -7.92 -1.42 -9.62
CA ALA A 53 -8.48 -0.07 -9.66
C ALA A 53 -7.33 0.96 -9.69
N PRO A 54 -7.56 2.18 -10.21
CA PRO A 54 -6.55 3.24 -10.20
C PRO A 54 -6.15 3.60 -8.76
N LEU A 55 -4.90 4.04 -8.59
CA LEU A 55 -4.42 4.55 -7.30
C LEU A 55 -5.12 5.87 -6.95
N HIS A 56 -5.29 6.09 -5.66
CA HIS A 56 -5.68 7.40 -5.15
C HIS A 56 -4.53 8.40 -5.40
N PRO A 57 -4.78 9.67 -5.77
CA PRO A 57 -3.71 10.65 -6.04
C PRO A 57 -2.76 10.83 -4.83
N ALA A 58 -3.32 10.80 -3.62
CA ALA A 58 -2.56 10.83 -2.38
C ALA A 58 -1.68 9.58 -2.18
N ALA A 59 -2.13 8.41 -2.64
CA ALA A 59 -1.37 7.17 -2.59
C ALA A 59 -0.22 7.18 -3.59
N GLU A 60 -0.47 7.64 -4.82
CA GLU A 60 0.58 7.80 -5.84
C GLU A 60 1.71 8.72 -5.34
N ALA A 61 1.36 9.85 -4.74
CA ALA A 61 2.33 10.75 -4.13
C ALA A 61 3.15 10.04 -3.04
N ALA A 62 2.49 9.35 -2.11
CA ALA A 62 3.16 8.65 -1.02
C ALA A 62 4.09 7.53 -1.52
N PHE A 63 3.67 6.74 -2.52
CA PHE A 63 4.51 5.69 -3.11
C PHE A 63 5.69 6.25 -3.90
N LYS A 64 5.53 7.43 -4.54
CA LYS A 64 6.65 8.16 -5.18
C LYS A 64 7.64 8.69 -4.15
N GLU A 65 7.16 9.30 -3.07
CA GLU A 65 8.00 9.78 -1.97
C GLU A 65 8.77 8.64 -1.30
N ALA A 66 8.16 7.45 -1.20
CA ALA A 66 8.80 6.25 -0.66
C ALA A 66 9.75 5.55 -1.65
N GLY A 67 9.88 6.04 -2.89
CA GLY A 67 10.72 5.44 -3.93
C GLY A 67 10.22 4.09 -4.47
N ILE A 68 8.95 3.75 -4.21
CA ILE A 68 8.30 2.50 -4.64
C ILE A 68 7.73 2.64 -6.05
N LEU A 69 7.24 3.83 -6.38
CA LEU A 69 6.67 4.16 -7.68
C LEU A 69 7.56 5.22 -8.35
N LYS A 70 8.09 4.93 -9.54
CA LYS A 70 8.91 5.87 -10.33
C LYS A 70 8.03 6.66 -11.30
#